data_AF-A0A560HSJ7-F1
#
_entry.id   AF-A0A560HSJ7-F1
#
_cell.length_a   1.000
_cell.length_b   1.000
_cell.length_c   1.000
_cell.angle_alpha   90.00
_cell.angle_beta   90.00
_cell.angle_gamma   90.00
#
_symmetry.space_group_name_H-M   'P 1'
#
loop_
_entity.id
_entity.type
_entity.pdbx_description
1 polymer ?
#
loop_
_entity_poly.entity_id
_entity_poly.type
_entity_poly.pdbx_seq_one_letter_code
_entity_poly.pdbx_strand_id
1 'polypeptide(L)'
;MSPFKRPFKPLPTKSKGAAPTLAPTSAKAAEVPSTLDDVLAAGARDSLRRDQGYARFRAQADKAAAAADKGDDRAYRLLAEAIRQLLNDRR
;
A
#
# COMPACT_ATOMS: atom_id res chain seq x y z
N MET A 1 22.88 -58.57 4.99
CA MET A 1 22.85 -57.95 6.34
C MET A 1 21.67 -56.99 6.39
N SER A 2 20.88 -57.09 7.45
CA SER A 2 19.55 -56.46 7.64
C SER A 2 19.62 -54.92 7.80
N PRO A 3 18.59 -54.16 7.39
CA PRO A 3 18.58 -52.70 7.41
C PRO A 3 18.07 -52.18 8.77
N PHE A 4 18.96 -51.63 9.59
CA PHE A 4 18.60 -51.17 10.94
C PHE A 4 18.79 -49.66 11.12
N LYS A 5 17.63 -49.04 11.42
CA LYS A 5 17.43 -47.86 12.29
C LYS A 5 17.81 -46.48 11.75
N ARG A 6 16.81 -45.88 11.10
CA ARG A 6 16.61 -44.41 11.03
C ARG A 6 16.52 -43.84 12.45
N PRO A 7 17.23 -42.76 12.79
CA PRO A 7 16.83 -41.91 13.91
C PRO A 7 15.74 -40.94 13.43
N PHE A 8 14.49 -41.22 13.83
CA PHE A 8 13.41 -40.23 13.86
C PHE A 8 13.85 -39.05 14.74
N LYS A 9 13.98 -37.86 14.17
CA LYS A 9 13.97 -36.61 14.95
C LYS A 9 12.57 -36.00 14.87
N PRO A 10 11.92 -35.74 16.01
CA PRO A 10 10.55 -35.23 16.04
C PRO A 10 10.54 -33.75 15.65
N LEU A 11 9.55 -33.37 14.84
CA LEU A 11 9.16 -31.99 14.62
C LEU A 11 8.70 -31.37 15.95
N PRO A 12 9.20 -30.19 16.34
CA PRO A 12 8.46 -29.34 17.26
C PRO A 12 7.32 -28.66 16.48
N THR A 13 6.15 -29.28 16.49
CA THR A 13 4.88 -28.60 16.20
C THR A 13 4.61 -27.59 17.32
N LYS A 14 4.98 -26.33 17.10
CA LYS A 14 4.59 -25.24 18.00
C LYS A 14 3.63 -24.31 17.26
N SER A 15 2.46 -24.17 17.88
CA SER A 15 1.54 -23.03 17.79
C SER A 15 0.54 -23.01 16.63
N LYS A 16 -0.58 -23.67 16.93
CA LYS A 16 -1.97 -23.32 16.61
C LYS A 16 -2.24 -21.81 16.76
N GLY A 17 -2.91 -21.23 15.77
CA GLY A 17 -3.53 -19.90 15.82
C GLY A 17 -2.56 -18.75 15.47
N ALA A 18 -2.86 -17.81 14.58
CA ALA A 18 -4.12 -17.43 13.98
C ALA A 18 -3.82 -16.76 12.63
N ALA A 19 -4.59 -17.09 11.60
CA ALA A 19 -4.95 -16.06 10.64
C ALA A 19 -5.98 -15.17 11.34
N PRO A 20 -5.73 -13.85 11.36
CA PRO A 20 -6.60 -12.98 10.59
C PRO A 20 -5.71 -12.20 9.62
N THR A 21 -5.97 -12.28 8.32
CA THR A 21 -6.76 -11.25 7.65
C THR A 21 -6.39 -9.86 8.18
N LEU A 22 -5.22 -9.35 7.75
CA LEU A 22 -5.05 -7.91 7.59
C LEU A 22 -5.60 -7.55 6.21
N ALA A 23 -6.91 -7.76 6.06
CA ALA A 23 -7.72 -6.90 5.22
C ALA A 23 -7.54 -5.46 5.73
N PRO A 24 -7.64 -4.45 4.85
CA PRO A 24 -7.35 -3.07 5.21
C PRO A 24 -8.19 -2.71 6.42
N THR A 25 -7.59 -2.07 7.42
CA THR A 25 -8.31 -1.36 8.49
C THR A 25 -9.06 -0.17 7.85
N SER A 26 -10.08 -0.50 7.07
CA SER A 26 -11.19 0.37 6.69
C SER A 26 -12.10 0.45 7.90
N ALA A 27 -11.66 1.25 8.86
CA ALA A 27 -12.48 1.79 9.94
C ALA A 27 -11.70 2.95 10.57
N LYS A 28 -11.22 3.89 9.75
CA LYS A 28 -11.09 5.26 10.26
C LYS A 28 -12.54 5.71 10.40
N ALA A 29 -13.07 5.48 11.61
CA ALA A 29 -14.34 6.01 12.03
C ALA A 29 -14.43 7.43 11.50
N ALA A 30 -15.45 7.71 10.69
CA ALA A 30 -15.88 9.05 10.40
C ALA A 30 -16.40 9.60 11.73
N GLU A 31 -15.47 9.93 12.62
CA GLU A 31 -15.69 10.67 13.84
C GLU A 31 -16.19 12.02 13.34
N VAL A 32 -17.51 12.18 13.39
CA VAL A 32 -18.19 13.38 12.92
C VAL A 32 -17.52 14.55 13.65
N PRO A 33 -16.93 15.52 12.92
CA PRO A 33 -16.14 16.57 13.55
C PRO A 33 -17.05 17.33 14.51
N SER A 34 -16.73 17.27 15.80
CA SER A 34 -17.58 17.79 16.87
C SER A 34 -17.49 19.32 16.95
N THR A 35 -16.45 19.89 16.34
CA THR A 35 -16.16 21.33 16.35
C THR A 35 -15.74 21.84 14.96
N LEU A 36 -15.89 23.15 14.74
CA LEU A 36 -15.38 23.82 13.54
C LEU A 36 -13.85 23.72 13.42
N ASP A 37 -13.15 23.64 14.56
CA ASP A 37 -11.69 23.44 14.62
C ASP A 37 -11.30 22.06 14.06
N ASP A 38 -12.06 21.01 14.38
CA ASP A 38 -11.84 19.66 13.82
C ASP A 38 -12.04 19.62 12.31
N VAL A 39 -13.03 20.35 11.78
CA VAL A 39 -13.23 20.48 10.32
C VAL A 39 -12.05 21.19 9.67
N LEU A 40 -11.56 22.27 10.28
CA LEU A 40 -10.41 23.04 9.78
C LEU A 40 -9.12 22.21 9.84
N ALA A 41 -8.87 21.52 10.95
CA ALA A 41 -7.74 20.63 11.14
C ALA A 41 -7.80 19.42 10.20
N ALA A 42 -8.99 18.86 9.95
CA ALA A 42 -9.19 17.83 8.94
C ALA A 42 -8.88 18.34 7.53
N GLY A 43 -9.31 19.56 7.18
CA GLY A 43 -9.00 20.21 5.91
C GLY A 43 -7.51 20.49 5.71
N ALA A 44 -6.80 20.93 6.76
CA ALA A 44 -5.36 21.14 6.73
C ALA A 44 -4.58 19.82 6.55
N ARG A 45 -4.98 18.77 7.26
CA ARG A 45 -4.41 17.42 7.13
C ARG A 45 -4.68 16.82 5.75
N ASP A 46 -5.88 17.02 5.22
CA ASP A 46 -6.25 16.56 3.89
C ASP A 46 -5.46 17.28 2.80
N SER A 47 -5.26 18.60 2.94
CA SER A 47 -4.42 19.40 2.04
C SER A 47 -2.97 18.91 2.04
N LEU A 48 -2.41 18.64 3.22
CA LEU A 48 -1.05 18.08 3.34
C LEU A 48 -0.93 16.69 2.72
N ARG A 49 -1.95 15.83 2.91
CA ARG A 49 -2.01 14.48 2.31
C ARG A 49 -2.11 14.57 0.79
N ARG A 50 -2.91 15.50 0.26
CA ARG A 50 -3.03 15.75 -1.19
C ARG A 50 -1.71 16.20 -1.79
N ASP A 51 -0.98 17.08 -1.12
CA ASP A 51 0.30 17.61 -1.60
C ASP A 51 1.36 16.49 -1.69
N GLN A 52 1.47 15.67 -0.65
CA GLN A 52 2.38 14.50 -0.64
C GLN A 52 2.00 13.46 -1.70
N GLY A 53 0.71 13.19 -1.88
CA GLY A 53 0.22 12.29 -2.94
C GLY A 53 0.56 12.81 -4.34
N TYR A 54 0.43 14.13 -4.54
CA TYR A 54 0.77 14.77 -5.80
C TYR A 54 2.27 14.77 -6.10
N ALA A 55 3.11 14.96 -5.07
CA ALA A 55 4.56 14.88 -5.21
C ALA A 55 5.03 13.48 -5.65
N ARG A 56 4.44 12.42 -5.07
CA ARG A 56 4.72 11.02 -5.47
C ARG A 56 4.27 10.73 -6.90
N PHE A 57 3.08 11.19 -7.26
CA PHE A 57 2.57 11.09 -8.63
C PHE A 57 3.52 11.77 -9.62
N ARG A 58 3.99 12.98 -9.32
CA ARG A 58 4.96 13.68 -10.18
C ARG A 58 6.22 12.86 -10.41
N ALA A 59 6.83 12.33 -9.35
CA ALA A 59 8.02 11.51 -9.48
C ALA A 59 7.79 10.24 -10.33
N GLN A 60 6.60 9.63 -10.29
CA GLN A 60 6.24 8.51 -11.17
C GLN A 60 5.96 8.95 -12.61
N ALA A 61 5.29 10.10 -12.80
CA ALA A 61 5.04 10.67 -14.10
C ALA A 61 6.36 11.06 -14.81
N ASP A 62 7.33 11.62 -14.08
CA ASP A 62 8.66 11.93 -14.61
C ASP A 62 9.42 10.66 -15.00
N LYS A 63 9.30 9.58 -14.22
CA LYS A 63 9.86 8.27 -14.59
C LYS A 63 9.20 7.70 -15.84
N ALA A 64 7.88 7.84 -15.97
CA ALA A 64 7.15 7.42 -17.16
C ALA A 64 7.56 8.26 -18.38
N ALA A 65 7.69 9.58 -18.24
CA ALA A 65 8.18 10.47 -19.29
C ALA A 65 9.59 10.07 -19.75
N ALA A 66 10.51 9.83 -18.81
CA ALA A 66 11.87 9.38 -19.13
C ALA A 66 11.91 7.98 -19.78
N ALA A 67 10.90 7.13 -19.57
CA ALA A 67 10.76 5.86 -20.27
C ALA A 67 10.15 6.04 -21.67
N ALA A 68 9.20 6.97 -21.82
CA ALA A 68 8.59 7.32 -23.10
C ALA A 68 9.61 7.96 -24.05
N ASP A 69 10.49 8.82 -23.53
CA ASP A 69 11.59 9.44 -24.29
C ASP A 69 12.57 8.40 -24.85
N LYS A 70 12.65 7.22 -24.21
CA LYS A 70 13.46 6.08 -24.66
C LYS A 70 12.69 5.16 -25.64
N GLY A 71 11.44 5.49 -25.95
CA GLY A 71 10.56 4.67 -26.79
C GLY A 71 10.04 3.40 -26.12
N ASP A 72 10.04 3.34 -24.78
CA ASP A 72 9.50 2.18 -24.06
C ASP A 72 7.98 2.34 -23.88
N ASP A 73 7.20 1.49 -24.57
CA ASP A 73 5.73 1.45 -24.48
C ASP A 73 5.20 1.21 -23.06
N ARG A 74 6.05 0.70 -22.16
CA ARG A 74 5.72 0.53 -20.73
C ARG A 74 5.52 1.86 -20.02
N ALA A 75 6.04 2.97 -20.56
CA ALA A 75 5.84 4.31 -20.03
C ALA A 75 4.36 4.65 -19.83
N TYR A 76 3.52 4.34 -20.82
CA TYR A 76 2.09 4.60 -20.75
C TYR A 76 1.40 3.76 -19.66
N ARG A 77 1.87 2.53 -19.44
CA ARG A 77 1.36 1.68 -18.33
C ARG A 77 1.77 2.26 -16.98
N LEU A 78 3.03 2.67 -16.83
CA LEU A 78 3.53 3.31 -15.60
C LEU A 78 2.78 4.60 -15.28
N LEU A 79 2.48 5.42 -16.30
CA LEU A 79 1.69 6.63 -16.13
C LEU A 79 0.25 6.30 -15.70
N ALA A 80 -0.40 5.32 -16.34
CA ALA A 80 -1.74 4.89 -15.99
C ALA A 80 -1.82 4.35 -14.55
N GLU A 81 -0.81 3.60 -14.10
CA GLU A 81 -0.71 3.13 -12.72
C GLU A 81 -0.51 4.27 -11.73
N ALA A 82 0.32 5.26 -12.05
CA ALA A 82 0.52 6.44 -11.23
C ALA A 82 -0.78 7.25 -11.05
N ILE A 83 -1.55 7.45 -12.13
CA ILE A 83 -2.87 8.10 -12.07
C ILE A 83 -3.83 7.27 -11.19
N ARG A 84 -3.84 5.94 -11.35
CA ARG A 84 -4.68 5.06 -10.54
C ARG A 84 -4.34 5.13 -9.05
N GLN A 85 -3.04 5.18 -8.70
CA GLN A 85 -2.59 5.34 -7.32
C GLN A 85 -2.99 6.71 -6.76
N LEU A 86 -2.83 7.79 -7.52
CA LEU A 86 -3.26 9.12 -7.11
C LEU A 86 -4.75 9.21 -6.82
N LEU A 87 -5.58 8.55 -7.63
CA LEU A 87 -7.03 8.50 -7.43
C LEU A 87 -7.43 7.65 -6.23
N ASN A 88 -6.71 6.55 -5.96
CA ASN A 88 -6.94 5.72 -4.77
C ASN A 88 -6.52 6.42 -3.47
N ASP A 89 -5.42 7.19 -3.49
CA ASP A 89 -5.00 7.99 -2.34
C ASP A 89 -5.99 9.11 -1.99
N ARG A 90 -6.85 9.50 -2.95
CA ARG A 90 -7.93 10.48 -2.78
C ARG A 90 -9.27 9.89 -2.34
N ARG A 91 -9.40 8.56 -2.28
CA ARG A 91 -10.56 7.86 -1.69
C ARG A 91 -10.33 7.59 -0.20
#